data_AF-A0A0D0EAS1-F1
#
_entry.id   AF-A0A0D0EAS1-F1
#
_cell.length_a   1.000
_cell.length_b   1.000
_cell.length_c   1.000
_cell.angle_alpha   90.00
_cell.angle_beta   90.00
_cell.angle_gamma   90.00
#
_symmetry.space_group_name_H-M   'P 1'
#
loop_
_entity.id
_entity.type
_entity.pdbx_description
1 polymer ?
#
loop_
_entity_poly.entity_id
_entity_poly.type
_entity_poly.pdbx_seq_one_letter_code
_entity_poly.pdbx_strand_id
1 'polypeptide(L)'
;MEPQEAFTYTYSLTAGNAPLQFFILVESEPDRSNHYTFSLSMKAGHVERAICKPVTMRLSMDPRRLDFSVFIFNPKTSLPAGCLYHLRVWLRTAGSDHRIFGENDLWVGKDPDFRSIGDASFAILRNATQDMLIYQAVVGRAHVSFIVRWRLVELGVYSLFLDYEAGGAGRTLFDNYQLRLDCEPQTVSFIIYSIPITSNPPGASHRVRFWLRTPPPSPSPASSVTSHSAESYIYQLLWKTDDFKVGGNLDFEALGHKLVMAVRDPNSPQSDRDMLSLHPGWRRSRLTPYIDRDAAGQHVDRQQ
;
A
#
# COMPACT_ATOMS: atom_id res chain seq x y z
N MET A 1 -25.35 -6.82 -24.00
CA MET A 1 -23.97 -6.46 -23.63
C MET A 1 -23.10 -7.59 -24.15
N GLU A 2 -22.27 -7.31 -25.16
CA GLU A 2 -21.27 -8.30 -25.58
C GLU A 2 -20.27 -8.52 -24.45
N PRO A 3 -19.77 -9.75 -24.24
CA PRO A 3 -18.79 -10.03 -23.22
C PRO A 3 -17.51 -9.23 -23.49
N GLN A 4 -17.05 -8.51 -22.47
CA GLN A 4 -15.80 -7.76 -22.52
C GLN A 4 -14.64 -8.74 -22.74
N GLU A 5 -13.94 -8.63 -23.87
CA GLU A 5 -12.74 -9.42 -24.10
C GLU A 5 -11.62 -8.91 -23.19
N ALA A 6 -11.00 -9.83 -22.46
CA ALA A 6 -9.88 -9.58 -21.56
C ALA A 6 -8.78 -10.64 -21.78
N PHE A 7 -7.53 -10.18 -21.87
CA PHE A 7 -6.37 -11.05 -22.09
C PHE A 7 -5.29 -10.76 -21.06
N THR A 8 -4.68 -11.80 -20.50
CA THR A 8 -3.61 -11.67 -19.51
C THR A 8 -2.31 -12.26 -20.04
N TYR A 9 -1.26 -11.44 -20.07
CA TYR A 9 0.09 -11.84 -20.40
C TYR A 9 0.92 -11.97 -19.12
N THR A 10 1.52 -13.13 -18.90
CA THR A 10 2.27 -13.45 -17.68
C THR A 10 3.76 -13.56 -17.95
N TYR A 11 4.56 -12.85 -17.15
CA TYR A 11 6.02 -12.86 -17.24
C TYR A 11 6.63 -13.23 -15.89
N SER A 12 7.50 -14.24 -15.87
CA SER A 12 8.20 -14.68 -14.66
C SER A 12 9.65 -14.19 -14.69
N LEU A 13 10.13 -13.66 -13.56
CA LEU A 13 11.52 -13.26 -13.39
C LEU A 13 11.95 -13.36 -11.93
N THR A 14 13.26 -13.30 -11.68
CA THR A 14 13.82 -13.39 -10.32
C THR A 14 14.61 -12.13 -10.00
N ALA A 15 14.34 -11.52 -8.84
CA ALA A 15 14.98 -10.28 -8.37
C ALA A 15 15.33 -10.39 -6.89
N GLY A 16 16.59 -10.14 -6.50
CA GLY A 16 17.00 -10.22 -5.09
C GLY A 16 16.66 -11.57 -4.46
N ASN A 17 16.82 -12.66 -5.23
CA ASN A 17 16.41 -14.04 -4.90
C ASN A 17 14.90 -14.24 -4.65
N ALA A 18 14.06 -13.25 -4.91
CA ALA A 18 12.61 -13.36 -4.88
C ALA A 18 12.06 -13.72 -6.27
N PRO A 19 11.23 -14.77 -6.39
CA PRO A 19 10.49 -15.04 -7.62
C PRO A 19 9.35 -14.02 -7.78
N LEU A 20 9.27 -13.41 -8.95
CA LEU A 20 8.27 -12.41 -9.32
C LEU A 20 7.48 -12.89 -10.54
N GLN A 21 6.20 -12.56 -10.55
CA GLN A 21 5.34 -12.68 -11.74
C GLN A 21 4.73 -11.31 -12.04
N PHE A 22 4.80 -10.88 -13.28
CA PHE A 22 4.11 -9.69 -13.77
C PHE A 22 2.95 -10.11 -14.65
N PHE A 23 1.80 -9.46 -14.46
CA PHE A 23 0.60 -9.69 -15.27
C PHE A 23 0.26 -8.38 -15.98
N ILE A 24 0.18 -8.45 -17.30
CA ILE A 24 -0.33 -7.37 -18.14
C ILE A 24 -1.72 -7.78 -18.58
N LEU A 25 -2.73 -7.15 -17.98
CA LEU A 25 -4.13 -7.34 -18.33
C LEU A 25 -4.50 -6.33 -19.43
N VAL A 26 -5.10 -6.82 -20.51
CA VAL A 26 -5.56 -6.02 -21.66
C VAL A 26 -7.06 -6.23 -21.81
N GLU A 27 -7.83 -5.18 -21.53
CA GLU A 27 -9.29 -5.21 -21.53
C GLU A 27 -9.85 -4.29 -22.61
N SER A 28 -10.82 -4.78 -23.38
CA SER A 28 -11.57 -3.94 -24.31
C SER A 28 -12.40 -2.88 -23.58
N GLU A 29 -12.44 -1.66 -24.11
CA GLU A 29 -13.34 -0.63 -23.58
C GLU A 29 -14.78 -0.85 -24.09
N PRO A 30 -15.80 -0.83 -23.21
CA PRO A 30 -17.17 -1.21 -23.57
C PRO A 30 -17.79 -0.29 -24.63
N ASP A 31 -17.41 0.99 -24.63
CA ASP A 31 -18.03 2.02 -25.49
C ASP A 31 -17.17 2.40 -26.69
N ARG A 32 -15.99 1.79 -26.85
CA ARG A 32 -14.99 2.23 -27.85
C ARG A 32 -14.33 1.05 -28.54
N SER A 33 -14.74 0.82 -29.80
CA SER A 33 -14.08 -0.14 -30.68
C SER A 33 -12.57 0.13 -30.74
N ASN A 34 -11.77 -0.93 -30.72
CA ASN A 34 -10.31 -0.88 -30.84
C ASN A 34 -9.59 -0.10 -29.73
N HIS A 35 -10.27 0.28 -28.64
CA HIS A 35 -9.63 0.88 -27.47
C HIS A 35 -9.51 -0.16 -26.37
N TYR A 36 -8.31 -0.22 -25.79
CA TYR A 36 -7.97 -1.19 -24.78
C TYR A 36 -7.31 -0.51 -23.59
N THR A 37 -7.71 -0.92 -22.40
CA THR A 37 -7.06 -0.56 -21.14
C THR A 37 -6.03 -1.62 -20.79
N PHE A 38 -4.80 -1.17 -20.58
CA PHE A 38 -3.69 -1.99 -20.12
C PHE A 38 -3.51 -1.75 -18.63
N SER A 39 -3.49 -2.81 -17.84
CA SER A 39 -3.22 -2.78 -16.40
C SER A 39 -2.03 -3.66 -16.07
N LEU A 40 -1.18 -3.21 -15.14
CA LEU A 40 0.03 -3.93 -14.72
C LEU A 40 -0.04 -4.25 -13.23
N SER A 41 -0.03 -5.54 -12.91
CA SER A 41 0.16 -6.04 -11.56
C SER A 41 1.42 -6.89 -11.43
N MET A 42 1.91 -7.02 -10.21
CA MET A 42 3.02 -7.89 -9.85
C MET A 42 2.62 -8.74 -8.67
N LYS A 43 2.92 -10.02 -8.76
CA LYS A 43 2.90 -10.97 -7.66
C LYS A 43 4.30 -11.31 -7.20
N ALA A 44 4.53 -11.25 -5.90
CA ALA A 44 5.73 -11.77 -5.24
C ALA A 44 5.33 -12.50 -3.96
N GLY A 45 5.74 -13.76 -3.83
CA GLY A 45 5.19 -14.64 -2.79
C GLY A 45 3.69 -14.88 -3.01
N HIS A 46 2.91 -14.69 -1.95
CA HIS A 46 1.45 -14.87 -1.96
C HIS A 46 0.66 -13.57 -2.20
N VAL A 47 1.34 -12.50 -2.62
CA VAL A 47 0.73 -11.17 -2.71
C VAL A 47 0.91 -10.58 -4.08
N GLU A 48 -0.22 -10.19 -4.66
CA GLU A 48 -0.30 -9.41 -5.88
C GLU A 48 -0.80 -7.99 -5.61
N ARG A 49 -0.20 -7.02 -6.31
CA ARG A 49 -0.59 -5.62 -6.27
C ARG A 49 -0.46 -4.95 -7.62
N ALA A 50 -1.27 -3.93 -7.86
CA ALA A 50 -1.06 -3.03 -8.99
C ALA A 50 0.26 -2.24 -8.83
N ILE A 51 0.97 -2.04 -9.93
CA ILE A 51 2.26 -1.31 -9.94
C ILE A 51 2.11 0.09 -10.53
N CYS A 52 1.36 0.23 -11.61
CA CYS A 52 1.17 1.49 -12.30
C CYS A 52 -0.31 1.80 -12.46
N LYS A 53 -0.63 3.07 -12.74
CA LYS A 53 -1.96 3.43 -13.23
C LYS A 53 -2.20 2.77 -14.60
N PRO A 54 -3.43 2.31 -14.88
CA PRO A 54 -3.76 1.77 -16.18
C PRO A 54 -3.51 2.78 -17.32
N VAL A 55 -3.20 2.28 -18.50
CA VAL A 55 -2.95 3.06 -19.71
C VAL A 55 -3.92 2.62 -20.80
N THR A 56 -4.66 3.57 -21.38
CA THR A 56 -5.52 3.31 -22.54
C THR A 56 -4.72 3.49 -23.83
N MET A 57 -4.85 2.53 -24.75
CA MET A 57 -4.31 2.65 -26.11
C MET A 57 -5.32 2.18 -27.14
N ARG A 58 -5.24 2.78 -28.34
CA ARG A 58 -5.94 2.26 -29.51
C ARG A 58 -5.06 1.24 -30.21
N LEU A 59 -5.61 0.06 -30.49
CA LEU A 59 -4.91 -1.02 -31.20
C LEU A 59 -5.54 -1.25 -32.57
N SER A 60 -4.71 -1.41 -33.59
CA SER A 60 -5.14 -1.86 -34.94
C SER A 60 -4.81 -3.33 -35.19
N MET A 61 -4.35 -4.05 -34.17
CA MET A 61 -3.91 -5.43 -34.24
C MET A 61 -4.65 -6.28 -33.23
N ASP A 62 -4.70 -7.58 -33.48
CA ASP A 62 -5.32 -8.56 -32.58
C ASP A 62 -4.64 -8.51 -31.19
N PRO A 63 -5.39 -8.19 -30.11
CA PRO A 63 -4.87 -8.15 -28.75
C PRO A 63 -4.31 -9.48 -28.24
N ARG A 64 -4.54 -10.61 -28.92
CA ARG A 64 -3.99 -11.94 -28.61
C ARG A 64 -2.57 -12.14 -29.13
N ARG A 65 -2.09 -11.23 -29.98
CA ARG A 65 -0.80 -11.30 -30.67
C ARG A 65 0.18 -10.21 -30.22
N LEU A 66 -0.10 -9.57 -29.08
CA LEU A 66 0.77 -8.54 -28.54
C LEU A 66 2.06 -9.18 -28.01
N ASP A 67 3.18 -8.49 -28.21
CA ASP A 67 4.48 -8.91 -27.70
C ASP A 67 5.00 -7.85 -26.73
N PHE A 68 5.24 -8.23 -25.47
CA PHE A 68 5.81 -7.34 -24.47
C PHE A 68 7.22 -7.74 -24.07
N SER A 69 8.09 -6.74 -23.92
CA SER A 69 9.36 -6.87 -23.22
C SER A 69 9.23 -6.32 -21.81
N VAL A 70 9.34 -7.22 -20.83
CA VAL A 70 9.28 -6.92 -19.40
C VAL A 70 10.66 -7.15 -18.79
N PHE A 71 11.25 -6.11 -18.22
CA PHE A 71 12.54 -6.24 -17.57
C PHE A 71 12.67 -5.31 -16.37
N ILE A 72 13.51 -5.74 -15.43
CA ILE A 72 13.91 -4.95 -14.28
C ILE A 72 15.42 -4.75 -14.29
N PHE A 73 15.89 -3.66 -13.70
CA PHE A 73 17.33 -3.43 -13.51
C PHE A 73 17.58 -2.72 -12.20
N ASN A 74 18.74 -2.99 -11.58
CA ASN A 74 19.13 -2.32 -10.35
C ASN A 74 19.70 -0.93 -10.69
N PRO A 75 19.08 0.17 -10.22
CA PRO A 75 19.53 1.51 -10.58
C PRO A 75 20.77 1.98 -9.81
N LYS A 76 20.95 1.48 -8.58
CA LYS A 76 21.99 1.92 -7.63
C LYS A 76 21.94 1.10 -6.35
N THR A 77 22.98 1.26 -5.53
CA THR A 77 22.96 0.78 -4.14
C THR A 77 21.72 1.26 -3.38
N SER A 78 21.08 0.34 -2.67
CA SER A 78 19.86 0.56 -1.89
C SER A 78 20.04 0.04 -0.46
N LEU A 79 19.17 0.48 0.46
CA LEU A 79 19.07 -0.08 1.80
C LEU A 79 17.62 -0.52 2.07
N PRO A 80 17.35 -1.82 2.32
CA PRO A 80 18.29 -2.94 2.29
C PRO A 80 18.96 -3.15 0.91
N ALA A 81 20.15 -3.73 0.92
CA ALA A 81 20.91 -4.00 -0.31
C ALA A 81 20.17 -5.00 -1.22
N GLY A 82 20.30 -4.82 -2.53
CA GLY A 82 19.76 -5.77 -3.53
C GLY A 82 18.23 -5.79 -3.65
N CYS A 83 17.53 -4.81 -3.06
CA CYS A 83 16.06 -4.80 -3.02
C CYS A 83 15.41 -3.78 -3.94
N LEU A 84 16.13 -2.75 -4.42
CA LEU A 84 15.57 -1.72 -5.30
C LEU A 84 15.77 -2.05 -6.78
N TYR A 85 14.70 -1.94 -7.55
CA TYR A 85 14.70 -2.13 -8.99
C TYR A 85 13.91 -1.04 -9.71
N HIS A 86 14.29 -0.79 -10.96
CA HIS A 86 13.48 -0.06 -11.94
C HIS A 86 12.83 -1.08 -12.87
N LEU A 87 11.51 -1.00 -13.04
CA LEU A 87 10.73 -1.81 -13.98
C LEU A 87 10.47 -1.06 -15.27
N ARG A 88 10.57 -1.75 -16.40
CA ARG A 88 10.15 -1.25 -17.70
C ARG A 88 9.33 -2.31 -18.42
N VAL A 89 8.23 -1.86 -19.02
CA VAL A 89 7.41 -2.68 -19.90
C VAL A 89 7.25 -1.95 -21.22
N TRP A 90 7.64 -2.63 -22.29
CA TRP A 90 7.51 -2.14 -23.66
C TRP A 90 6.60 -3.06 -24.45
N LEU A 91 5.67 -2.48 -25.20
CA LEU A 91 4.87 -3.16 -26.20
C LEU A 91 5.58 -3.06 -27.56
N ARG A 92 5.81 -4.19 -28.22
CA ARG A 92 6.53 -4.29 -29.49
C ARG A 92 5.55 -4.54 -30.63
N THR A 93 5.50 -3.65 -31.60
CA THR A 93 4.53 -3.70 -32.70
C THR A 93 5.16 -3.26 -34.01
N ALA A 94 5.15 -4.14 -35.02
CA ALA A 94 5.54 -3.80 -36.40
C ALA A 94 6.87 -3.02 -36.51
N GLY A 95 7.88 -3.40 -35.71
CA GLY A 95 9.20 -2.74 -35.70
C GLY A 95 9.29 -1.46 -34.87
N SER A 96 8.22 -1.07 -34.17
CA SER A 96 8.19 0.03 -33.20
C SER A 96 8.05 -0.51 -31.77
N ASP A 97 8.74 0.11 -30.82
CA ASP A 97 8.65 -0.25 -29.40
C ASP A 97 8.05 0.93 -28.62
N HIS A 98 6.97 0.66 -27.88
CA HIS A 98 6.23 1.63 -27.08
C HIS A 98 6.40 1.36 -25.60
N ARG A 99 7.00 2.28 -24.84
CA ARG A 99 7.04 2.14 -23.38
C ARG A 99 5.65 2.40 -22.81
N ILE A 100 5.02 1.35 -22.29
CA ILE A 100 3.67 1.43 -21.72
C ILE A 100 3.68 1.63 -20.20
N PHE A 101 4.65 1.02 -19.49
CA PHE A 101 4.79 1.18 -18.05
C PHE A 101 6.23 1.43 -17.64
N GLY A 102 6.39 2.08 -16.49
CA GLY A 102 7.64 2.01 -15.76
C GLY A 102 7.54 2.52 -14.34
N GLU A 103 8.15 1.77 -13.44
CA GLU A 103 8.27 2.07 -12.02
C GLU A 103 9.76 2.25 -11.70
N ASN A 104 10.11 3.27 -10.92
CA ASN A 104 11.50 3.55 -10.51
C ASN A 104 11.76 3.15 -9.06
N ASP A 105 10.74 2.70 -8.34
CA ASP A 105 10.79 2.42 -6.93
C ASP A 105 10.21 1.05 -6.61
N LEU A 106 10.56 0.04 -7.41
CA LEU A 106 10.12 -1.33 -7.18
C LEU A 106 11.02 -1.99 -6.14
N TRP A 107 10.55 -2.02 -4.89
CA TRP A 107 11.27 -2.64 -3.78
C TRP A 107 10.76 -4.04 -3.48
N VAL A 108 11.62 -5.04 -3.67
CA VAL A 108 11.32 -6.44 -3.42
C VAL A 108 12.60 -7.23 -3.16
N GLY A 109 12.53 -8.24 -2.29
CA GLY A 109 13.66 -9.12 -2.04
C GLY A 109 13.29 -10.31 -1.16
N LYS A 110 14.14 -11.33 -1.19
CA LYS A 110 14.07 -12.50 -0.32
C LYS A 110 15.04 -12.31 0.85
N ASP A 111 14.51 -12.36 2.07
CA ASP A 111 15.25 -12.16 3.32
C ASP A 111 16.25 -10.98 3.31
N PRO A 112 15.79 -9.73 3.04
CA PRO A 112 16.66 -8.56 3.10
C PRO A 112 17.29 -8.40 4.48
N ASP A 113 18.56 -8.00 4.53
CA ASP A 113 19.24 -7.70 5.78
C ASP A 113 18.83 -6.31 6.31
N PHE A 114 17.69 -6.25 6.99
CA PHE A 114 17.20 -5.01 7.60
C PHE A 114 18.13 -4.45 8.68
N ARG A 115 19.02 -5.28 9.25
CA ARG A 115 20.01 -4.83 10.26
C ARG A 115 21.10 -3.94 9.67
N SER A 116 21.28 -3.98 8.35
CA SER A 116 22.21 -3.09 7.63
C SER A 116 21.72 -1.63 7.58
N ILE A 117 20.48 -1.36 7.96
CA ILE A 117 19.91 -0.01 7.97
C ILE A 117 20.33 0.69 9.27
N GLY A 118 21.34 1.55 9.18
CA GLY A 118 21.78 2.39 10.29
C GLY A 118 20.66 3.31 10.81
N ASP A 119 20.69 3.57 12.12
CA ASP A 119 19.77 4.46 12.86
C ASP A 119 18.27 4.12 12.76
N ALA A 120 17.93 2.96 12.21
CA ALA A 120 16.55 2.54 12.08
C ALA A 120 15.95 2.10 13.42
N SER A 121 14.81 2.67 13.77
CA SER A 121 13.96 2.22 14.87
C SER A 121 12.82 1.37 14.31
N PHE A 122 12.79 0.10 14.68
CA PHE A 122 11.82 -0.88 14.20
C PHE A 122 10.62 -0.98 15.13
N ALA A 123 9.42 -1.06 14.55
CA ALA A 123 8.20 -1.30 15.29
C ALA A 123 8.06 -2.78 15.64
N ILE A 124 7.56 -3.06 16.84
CA ILE A 124 7.37 -4.41 17.37
C ILE A 124 5.87 -4.71 17.39
N LEU A 125 5.46 -5.85 16.86
CA LEU A 125 4.07 -6.30 16.95
C LEU A 125 3.69 -6.52 18.43
N ARG A 126 2.59 -5.92 18.87
CA ARG A 126 2.11 -5.99 20.26
C ARG A 126 0.75 -6.63 20.38
N ASN A 127 -0.12 -6.38 19.42
CA ASN A 127 -1.47 -6.93 19.40
C ASN A 127 -1.83 -7.35 17.98
N ALA A 128 -2.54 -8.46 17.86
CA ALA A 128 -3.04 -9.00 16.60
C ALA A 128 -4.45 -9.53 16.81
N THR A 129 -5.40 -8.97 16.07
CA THR A 129 -6.75 -9.50 15.89
C THR A 129 -6.91 -9.97 14.45
N GLN A 130 -8.10 -10.48 14.11
CA GLN A 130 -8.38 -10.99 12.77
C GLN A 130 -8.25 -9.92 11.67
N ASP A 131 -8.57 -8.67 11.99
CA ASP A 131 -8.70 -7.54 11.08
C ASP A 131 -7.71 -6.40 11.36
N MET A 132 -6.95 -6.48 12.47
CA MET A 132 -6.07 -5.40 12.92
C MET A 132 -4.77 -5.93 13.53
N LEU A 133 -3.65 -5.27 13.18
CA LEU A 133 -2.35 -5.50 13.79
C LEU A 133 -1.81 -4.18 14.35
N ILE A 134 -1.39 -4.18 15.62
CA ILE A 134 -0.84 -3.00 16.28
C ILE A 134 0.65 -3.22 16.53
N TYR A 135 1.46 -2.37 15.91
CA TYR A 135 2.90 -2.30 16.09
C TYR A 135 3.27 -1.08 16.92
N GLN A 136 4.17 -1.23 17.89
CA GLN A 136 4.66 -0.12 18.70
C GLN A 136 6.12 0.17 18.40
N ALA A 137 6.46 1.45 18.27
CA ALA A 137 7.81 1.93 18.05
C ALA A 137 8.11 3.15 18.92
N VAL A 138 9.39 3.49 19.03
CA VAL A 138 9.84 4.80 19.52
C VAL A 138 10.38 5.58 18.32
N VAL A 139 9.75 6.72 18.01
CA VAL A 139 10.11 7.58 16.88
C VAL A 139 10.38 8.98 17.40
N GLY A 140 11.63 9.46 17.28
CA GLY A 140 12.00 10.79 17.80
C GLY A 140 11.73 10.95 19.30
N ARG A 141 11.93 9.89 20.10
CA ARG A 141 11.56 9.78 21.53
C ARG A 141 10.06 9.75 21.83
N ALA A 142 9.19 9.80 20.82
CA ALA A 142 7.76 9.63 21.02
C ALA A 142 7.39 8.13 20.94
N HIS A 143 6.48 7.68 21.80
CA HIS A 143 5.85 6.37 21.63
C HIS A 143 4.79 6.46 20.53
N VAL A 144 4.93 5.62 19.51
CA VAL A 144 4.06 5.58 18.34
C VAL A 144 3.46 4.19 18.19
N SER A 145 2.15 4.12 18.05
CA SER A 145 1.42 2.93 17.64
C SER A 145 1.12 3.05 16.15
N PHE A 146 1.62 2.11 15.34
CA PHE A 146 1.23 1.90 13.95
C PHE A 146 0.12 0.84 13.92
N ILE A 147 -1.04 1.21 13.38
CA ILE A 147 -2.25 0.38 13.40
C ILE A 147 -2.57 0.00 11.97
N VAL A 148 -2.33 -1.27 11.64
CA VAL A 148 -2.63 -1.84 10.33
C VAL A 148 -4.02 -2.46 10.39
N ARG A 149 -4.88 -2.17 9.41
CA ARG A 149 -6.21 -2.80 9.30
C ARG A 149 -6.45 -3.39 7.92
N TRP A 150 -7.18 -4.50 7.90
CA TRP A 150 -7.60 -5.18 6.68
C TRP A 150 -9.12 -5.08 6.52
N ARG A 151 -9.57 -4.95 5.28
CA ARG A 151 -10.98 -5.09 4.92
C ARG A 151 -11.08 -5.93 3.65
N LEU A 152 -11.84 -7.02 3.70
CA LEU A 152 -12.18 -7.78 2.51
C LEU A 152 -13.02 -6.90 1.58
N VAL A 153 -12.61 -6.79 0.32
CA VAL A 153 -13.33 -6.05 -0.74
C VAL A 153 -14.06 -7.03 -1.64
N GLU A 154 -13.33 -8.06 -2.09
CA GLU A 154 -13.82 -9.14 -2.93
C GLU A 154 -13.05 -10.42 -2.54
N LEU A 155 -13.51 -11.60 -2.97
CA LEU A 155 -12.83 -12.86 -2.69
C LEU A 155 -11.33 -12.77 -3.04
N GLY A 156 -10.47 -12.90 -2.03
CA GLY A 156 -9.01 -12.80 -2.16
C GLY A 156 -8.47 -11.37 -2.30
N VAL A 157 -9.30 -10.35 -2.47
CA VAL A 157 -8.89 -8.95 -2.59
C VAL A 157 -9.19 -8.19 -1.30
N TYR A 158 -8.15 -7.61 -0.71
CA TYR A 158 -8.20 -6.89 0.55
C TYR A 158 -7.75 -5.44 0.38
N SER A 159 -8.42 -4.56 1.10
CA SER A 159 -8.02 -3.17 1.28
C SER A 159 -7.24 -3.03 2.59
N LEU A 160 -6.01 -2.53 2.48
CA LEU A 160 -5.09 -2.30 3.59
C LEU A 160 -5.07 -0.82 3.99
N PHE A 161 -5.09 -0.58 5.30
CA PHE A 161 -5.04 0.75 5.92
C PHE A 161 -3.89 0.79 6.92
N LEU A 162 -3.23 1.95 7.03
CA LEU A 162 -2.24 2.21 8.06
C LEU A 162 -2.53 3.55 8.73
N ASP A 163 -2.85 3.51 10.01
CA ASP A 163 -2.92 4.68 10.87
C ASP A 163 -1.68 4.74 11.78
N TYR A 164 -1.37 5.93 12.29
CA TYR A 164 -0.52 6.06 13.47
C TYR A 164 -1.21 6.83 14.58
N GLU A 165 -0.82 6.55 15.82
CA GLU A 165 -1.22 7.26 17.02
C GLU A 165 -0.01 7.51 17.93
N ALA A 166 0.10 8.72 18.47
CA ALA A 166 1.10 9.10 19.46
C ALA A 166 0.49 10.12 20.44
N GLY A 167 0.51 9.82 21.74
CA GLY A 167 0.04 10.74 22.78
C GLY A 167 -1.43 11.18 22.63
N GLY A 168 -2.29 10.32 22.08
CA GLY A 168 -3.71 10.63 21.83
C GLY A 168 -4.00 11.41 20.54
N ALA A 169 -2.98 11.74 19.75
CA ALA A 169 -3.13 12.33 18.41
C ALA A 169 -2.71 11.33 17.34
N GLY A 170 -3.42 11.30 16.22
CA GLY A 170 -3.14 10.36 15.14
C GLY A 170 -3.72 10.80 13.81
N ARG A 171 -3.29 10.12 12.75
CA ARG A 171 -3.89 10.23 11.41
C ARG A 171 -3.64 8.96 10.60
N THR A 172 -4.41 8.83 9.53
CA THR A 172 -4.17 7.86 8.48
C THR A 172 -2.94 8.24 7.67
N LEU A 173 -2.02 7.28 7.52
CA LEU A 173 -0.81 7.40 6.70
C LEU A 173 -1.10 7.01 5.24
N PHE A 174 -1.88 5.96 5.06
CA PHE A 174 -2.53 5.63 3.79
C PHE A 174 -3.81 4.85 4.05
N ASP A 175 -4.75 4.97 3.12
CA ASP A 175 -5.98 4.19 3.08
C ASP A 175 -6.11 3.47 1.74
N ASN A 176 -6.98 2.47 1.72
CA ASN A 176 -7.45 1.82 0.50
C ASN A 176 -6.36 1.23 -0.40
N TYR A 177 -5.25 0.73 0.17
CA TYR A 177 -4.23 0.05 -0.61
C TYR A 177 -4.70 -1.37 -0.93
N GLN A 178 -5.08 -1.62 -2.17
CA GLN A 178 -5.64 -2.92 -2.58
C GLN A 178 -4.54 -3.94 -2.88
N LEU A 179 -4.73 -5.15 -2.33
CA LEU A 179 -3.85 -6.31 -2.51
C LEU A 179 -4.71 -7.53 -2.79
N ARG A 180 -4.25 -8.42 -3.68
CA ARG A 180 -4.78 -9.77 -3.80
C ARG A 180 -3.87 -10.73 -3.04
N LEU A 181 -4.47 -11.52 -2.14
CA LEU A 181 -3.79 -12.49 -1.29
C LEU A 181 -4.19 -13.91 -1.70
N ASP A 182 -3.18 -14.75 -1.97
CA ASP A 182 -3.33 -16.18 -2.19
C ASP A 182 -3.08 -16.99 -0.90
N CYS A 183 -3.17 -16.32 0.25
CA CYS A 183 -2.99 -16.88 1.58
C CYS A 183 -3.96 -16.21 2.57
N GLU A 184 -4.08 -16.80 3.76
CA GLU A 184 -4.82 -16.16 4.84
C GLU A 184 -4.14 -14.86 5.28
N PRO A 185 -4.87 -13.74 5.48
CA PRO A 185 -4.28 -12.47 5.90
C PRO A 185 -3.43 -12.57 7.17
N GLN A 186 -3.76 -13.49 8.07
CA GLN A 186 -3.07 -13.71 9.34
C GLN A 186 -1.64 -14.26 9.15
N THR A 187 -1.33 -14.81 7.97
CA THR A 187 0.03 -15.27 7.61
C THR A 187 0.93 -14.12 7.13
N VAL A 188 0.32 -12.98 6.80
CA VAL A 188 1.03 -11.76 6.39
C VAL A 188 1.44 -10.99 7.63
N SER A 189 2.68 -10.54 7.66
CA SER A 189 3.20 -9.66 8.71
C SER A 189 3.90 -8.46 8.08
N PHE A 190 4.24 -7.48 8.91
CA PHE A 190 4.85 -6.23 8.44
C PHE A 190 6.16 -5.93 9.15
N ILE A 191 7.09 -5.34 8.41
CA ILE A 191 8.26 -4.67 8.94
C ILE A 191 8.04 -3.18 8.76
N ILE A 192 7.91 -2.47 9.88
CA ILE A 192 7.75 -1.02 9.92
C ILE A 192 8.97 -0.45 10.62
N TYR A 193 9.66 0.47 9.97
CA TYR A 193 10.77 1.18 10.61
C TYR A 193 10.76 2.65 10.26
N SER A 194 11.39 3.41 11.16
CA SER A 194 11.65 4.82 11.00
C SER A 194 13.15 5.12 11.02
N ILE A 195 13.59 6.10 10.25
CA ILE A 195 14.98 6.59 10.25
C ILE A 195 14.91 8.10 10.52
N PRO A 196 15.62 8.62 11.53
CA PRO A 196 15.63 10.06 11.82
C PRO A 196 16.22 10.84 10.63
N ILE A 197 15.69 12.03 10.37
CA ILE A 197 16.27 12.99 9.44
C ILE A 197 16.48 14.34 10.13
N THR A 198 17.46 15.09 9.61
CA THR A 198 17.74 16.45 10.08
C THR A 198 16.47 17.28 10.03
N SER A 199 16.13 17.90 11.15
CA SER A 199 14.87 18.59 11.36
C SER A 199 15.03 19.77 12.30
N ASN A 200 14.08 20.71 12.22
CA ASN A 200 13.95 21.84 13.11
C ASN A 200 12.50 21.89 13.61
N PRO A 201 12.21 21.58 14.89
CA PRO A 201 13.14 21.19 15.95
C PRO A 201 13.83 19.82 15.74
N PRO A 202 15.00 19.58 16.36
CA PRO A 202 15.72 18.31 16.26
C PRO A 202 14.87 17.13 16.75
N GLY A 203 14.94 16.01 16.00
CA GLY A 203 14.23 14.77 16.33
C GLY A 203 12.75 14.76 15.93
N ALA A 204 12.28 15.79 15.22
CA ALA A 204 10.89 15.91 14.81
C ALA A 204 10.56 15.26 13.47
N SER A 205 11.52 15.05 12.57
CA SER A 205 11.25 14.48 11.23
C SER A 205 11.95 13.15 11.01
N HIS A 206 11.23 12.25 10.34
CA HIS A 206 11.64 10.87 10.12
C HIS A 206 11.21 10.39 8.73
N ARG A 207 11.97 9.44 8.20
CA ARG A 207 11.53 8.58 7.10
C ARG A 207 10.80 7.39 7.69
N VAL A 208 9.67 7.00 7.14
CA VAL A 208 8.97 5.76 7.50
C VAL A 208 8.90 4.85 6.29
N ARG A 209 9.13 3.55 6.52
CA ARG A 209 9.06 2.50 5.51
C ARG A 209 8.15 1.40 6.02
N PHE A 210 7.22 0.97 5.17
CA PHE A 210 6.22 -0.03 5.48
C PHE A 210 6.35 -1.18 4.49
N TRP A 211 6.97 -2.26 4.97
CA TRP A 211 7.20 -3.48 4.22
C TRP A 211 6.20 -4.55 4.61
N LEU A 212 5.67 -5.23 3.62
CA LEU A 212 4.91 -6.46 3.78
C LEU A 212 5.86 -7.66 3.69
N ARG A 213 5.66 -8.64 4.57
CA ARG A 213 6.39 -9.90 4.67
C ARG A 213 5.40 -11.06 4.50
N THR A 214 5.66 -11.93 3.54
CA THR A 214 4.89 -13.17 3.34
C THR A 214 5.80 -14.39 3.35
N PRO A 215 5.31 -15.55 3.82
CA PRO A 215 6.02 -16.81 3.65
C PRO A 215 6.26 -17.07 2.16
N PRO A 216 7.24 -17.93 1.81
CA PRO A 216 7.47 -18.26 0.42
C PRO A 216 6.32 -19.15 -0.08
N PRO A 217 6.09 -19.23 -1.40
CA PRO A 217 5.20 -20.23 -1.96
C PRO A 217 5.68 -21.63 -1.54
N SER A 218 4.82 -22.45 -0.94
CA SER A 218 5.18 -23.83 -0.57
C SER A 218 5.53 -24.63 -1.83
N PRO A 219 6.72 -25.25 -1.93
CA PRO A 219 7.09 -26.06 -3.08
C PRO A 219 6.40 -27.43 -3.00
N SER A 220 5.11 -27.50 -3.34
CA SER A 220 4.32 -28.74 -3.50
C SER A 220 4.19 -29.63 -2.25
N PRO A 221 3.09 -30.39 -2.09
CA PRO A 221 2.91 -31.31 -0.94
C PRO A 221 3.77 -32.59 -1.01
N ALA A 222 4.60 -32.77 -2.04
CA ALA A 222 5.32 -34.02 -2.33
C ALA A 222 6.78 -34.06 -1.84
N SER A 223 7.26 -33.04 -1.15
CA SER A 223 8.65 -32.99 -0.64
C SER A 223 8.65 -33.00 0.88
N SER A 224 8.45 -34.18 1.45
CA SER A 224 8.71 -34.41 2.86
C SER A 224 10.20 -34.68 3.10
N VAL A 225 10.64 -34.26 4.29
CA VAL A 225 11.82 -34.70 5.03
C VAL A 225 13.11 -33.87 4.85
N THR A 226 13.52 -33.29 5.99
CA THR A 226 14.87 -32.87 6.39
C THR A 226 15.48 -31.60 5.80
N SER A 227 15.17 -30.47 6.41
CA SER A 227 16.18 -29.64 7.09
C SER A 227 15.46 -28.61 7.96
N HIS A 228 16.04 -28.19 9.08
CA HIS A 228 15.63 -26.96 9.76
C HIS A 228 15.98 -25.76 8.86
N SER A 229 15.31 -25.64 7.71
CA SER A 229 15.48 -24.51 6.81
C SER A 229 15.02 -23.28 7.56
N ALA A 230 15.93 -22.32 7.76
CA ALA A 230 15.58 -20.99 8.24
C ALA A 230 14.32 -20.52 7.51
N GLU A 231 13.29 -20.12 8.27
CA GLU A 231 12.04 -19.62 7.68
C GLU A 231 12.41 -18.44 6.77
N SER A 232 12.19 -18.62 5.48
CA SER A 232 12.55 -17.65 4.45
C SER A 232 11.32 -16.87 4.03
N TYR A 233 11.44 -15.58 3.76
CA TYR A 233 10.30 -14.72 3.45
C TYR A 233 10.56 -13.83 2.25
N ILE A 234 9.47 -13.50 1.56
CA ILE A 234 9.46 -12.50 0.50
C ILE A 234 8.96 -11.18 1.10
N TYR A 235 9.68 -10.12 0.80
CA TYR A 235 9.41 -8.78 1.30
C TYR A 235 9.11 -7.83 0.15
N GLN A 236 8.09 -7.00 0.31
CA GLN A 236 7.72 -5.94 -0.63
C GLN A 236 7.52 -4.63 0.13
N LEU A 237 8.13 -3.52 -0.33
CA LEU A 237 7.77 -2.20 0.22
C LEU A 237 6.44 -1.79 -0.41
N LEU A 238 5.42 -1.57 0.41
CA LEU A 238 4.12 -1.12 -0.08
C LEU A 238 3.98 0.39 0.00
N TRP A 239 4.56 0.98 1.04
CA TRP A 239 4.42 2.41 1.29
C TRP A 239 5.66 3.00 1.97
N LYS A 240 5.95 4.26 1.67
CA LYS A 240 7.01 5.03 2.28
C LYS A 240 6.65 6.51 2.35
N THR A 241 7.20 7.19 3.34
CA THR A 241 7.21 8.66 3.38
C THR A 241 8.54 9.15 3.94
N ASP A 242 8.97 10.33 3.49
CA ASP A 242 10.11 11.06 4.05
C ASP A 242 9.67 12.32 4.82
N ASP A 243 8.35 12.49 5.00
CA ASP A 243 7.73 13.66 5.65
C ASP A 243 6.95 13.26 6.92
N PHE A 244 7.40 12.21 7.62
CA PHE A 244 6.77 11.83 8.88
C PHE A 244 7.27 12.72 10.01
N LYS A 245 6.40 13.57 10.56
CA LYS A 245 6.75 14.51 11.63
C LYS A 245 6.13 14.10 12.95
N VAL A 246 6.97 13.69 13.89
CA VAL A 246 6.60 13.33 15.27
C VAL A 246 7.86 13.41 16.13
N GLY A 247 7.72 13.84 17.39
CA GLY A 247 8.80 13.80 18.34
C GLY A 247 8.29 13.93 19.77
N GLY A 248 8.97 13.25 20.70
CA GLY A 248 8.73 13.35 22.13
C GLY A 248 9.63 14.42 22.74
N ASN A 249 9.02 15.30 23.56
CA ASN A 249 9.72 16.34 24.31
C ASN A 249 10.64 17.20 23.42
N LEU A 250 10.11 17.67 22.29
CA LEU A 250 10.85 18.54 21.38
C LEU A 250 11.21 19.85 22.09
N ASP A 251 12.46 20.27 21.95
CA ASP A 251 12.95 21.50 22.56
C ASP A 251 12.71 22.67 21.60
N PHE A 252 11.57 23.34 21.80
CA PHE A 252 11.20 24.52 21.02
C PHE A 252 11.94 25.78 21.47
N GLU A 253 12.48 25.80 22.70
CA GLU A 253 13.23 26.94 23.24
C GLU A 253 14.64 27.00 22.64
N ALA A 254 15.26 25.83 22.38
CA ALA A 254 16.57 25.73 21.74
C ALA A 254 16.61 26.20 20.28
N LEU A 255 15.45 26.49 19.66
CA LEU A 255 15.39 26.92 18.27
C LEU A 255 15.87 28.36 18.06
N GLY A 256 16.08 29.09 19.15
CA GLY A 256 16.76 30.39 19.19
C GLY A 256 15.87 31.60 18.85
N HIS A 257 16.39 32.79 19.14
CA HIS A 257 15.68 34.07 19.07
C HIS A 257 15.29 34.54 17.65
N LYS A 258 15.66 33.79 16.61
CA LYS A 258 15.31 34.11 15.21
C LYS A 258 13.93 33.62 14.82
N LEU A 259 13.25 32.87 15.68
CA LEU A 259 11.90 32.38 15.43
C LEU A 259 10.86 33.28 16.06
N VAL A 260 9.76 33.46 15.35
CA VAL A 260 8.56 34.13 15.84
C VAL A 260 7.58 33.04 16.25
N MET A 261 7.39 32.88 17.56
CA MET A 261 6.44 31.91 18.11
C MET A 261 5.08 32.57 18.31
N ALA A 262 4.02 31.89 17.89
CA ALA A 262 2.66 32.32 18.20
C ALA A 262 2.40 32.12 19.71
N VAL A 263 1.77 33.11 20.35
CA VAL A 263 1.29 32.99 21.73
C VAL A 263 -0.17 32.59 21.67
N ARG A 264 -0.54 31.59 22.48
CA ARG A 264 -1.93 31.16 22.60
C ARG A 264 -2.79 32.31 23.12
N ASP A 265 -3.90 32.59 22.44
CA ASP A 265 -4.91 33.52 22.94
C ASP A 265 -5.44 33.01 24.30
N PRO A 266 -5.36 33.80 25.38
CA PRO A 266 -5.87 33.43 26.71
C PRO A 266 -7.34 32.99 26.71
N ASN A 267 -8.12 33.43 25.73
CA ASN A 267 -9.54 33.11 25.62
C ASN A 267 -9.81 31.76 24.95
N SER A 268 -8.78 31.01 24.53
CA SER A 268 -8.91 29.70 23.86
C SER A 268 -8.79 28.50 24.84
N PRO A 269 -9.47 27.35 24.62
CA PRO A 269 -10.34 27.05 23.49
C PRO A 269 -11.77 27.54 23.76
N GLN A 270 -12.40 28.14 22.76
CA GLN A 270 -13.83 28.46 22.81
C GLN A 270 -14.62 27.32 22.14
N SER A 271 -15.78 26.99 22.68
CA SER A 271 -16.69 26.03 22.05
C SER A 271 -17.52 26.76 21.01
N ASP A 272 -17.02 26.80 19.78
CA ASP A 272 -17.77 27.40 18.68
C ASP A 272 -18.84 26.43 18.18
N ARG A 273 -20.06 26.55 18.73
CA ARG A 273 -21.23 25.92 18.11
C ARG A 273 -21.67 26.62 16.83
N ASP A 274 -21.26 27.87 16.59
CA ASP A 274 -21.81 28.71 15.52
C ASP A 274 -20.78 29.48 14.66
N MET A 275 -19.47 29.22 14.75
CA MET A 275 -18.53 29.85 13.80
C MET A 275 -18.81 29.36 12.37
N LEU A 276 -19.11 30.30 11.48
CA LEU A 276 -19.17 30.08 10.05
C LEU A 276 -17.78 29.61 9.58
N SER A 277 -17.67 28.32 9.27
CA SER A 277 -16.46 27.74 8.69
C SER A 277 -16.08 28.50 7.42
N LEU A 278 -14.89 29.09 7.40
CA LEU A 278 -14.26 29.67 6.20
C LEU A 278 -13.95 28.60 5.14
N HIS A 279 -14.13 27.32 5.46
CA HIS A 279 -14.07 26.21 4.51
C HIS A 279 -15.48 25.73 4.17
N PRO A 280 -16.06 26.16 3.03
CA PRO A 280 -17.43 25.82 2.63
C PRO A 280 -17.66 24.33 2.28
N GLY A 281 -16.63 23.49 2.30
CA GLY A 281 -16.72 22.09 1.84
C GLY A 281 -16.66 20.99 2.91
N TRP A 282 -16.49 21.33 4.20
CA TRP A 282 -16.23 20.34 5.26
C TRP A 282 -17.43 20.06 6.17
N ARG A 283 -18.66 20.30 5.71
CA ARG A 283 -19.81 19.61 6.30
C ARG A 283 -19.72 18.15 5.90
N ARG A 284 -19.17 17.31 6.79
CA ARG A 284 -19.37 15.85 6.74
C ARG A 284 -20.87 15.61 6.58
N SER A 285 -21.29 15.18 5.40
CA SER A 285 -22.59 14.57 5.21
C SER A 285 -22.69 13.43 6.21
N ARG A 286 -23.46 13.63 7.28
CA ARG A 286 -24.00 12.52 8.04
C ARG A 286 -24.86 11.76 7.02
N LEU A 287 -24.33 10.67 6.49
CA LEU A 287 -25.15 9.66 5.84
C LEU A 287 -26.14 9.19 6.91
N THR A 288 -27.35 9.74 6.85
CA THR A 288 -28.53 9.09 7.41
C THR A 288 -28.64 7.71 6.77
N PRO A 289 -28.86 6.63 7.53
CA PRO A 289 -29.25 5.37 6.92
C PRO A 289 -30.59 5.59 6.23
N TYR A 290 -30.62 5.36 4.92
CA TYR A 290 -31.83 5.26 4.14
C TYR A 290 -32.54 3.98 4.59
N ILE A 291 -33.50 4.12 5.51
CA ILE A 291 -34.46 3.07 5.82
C ILE A 291 -35.56 3.21 4.77
N ASP A 292 -35.57 2.29 3.82
CA ASP A 292 -36.66 2.14 2.88
C ASP A 292 -37.86 1.57 3.65
N ARG A 293 -38.90 2.38 3.81
CA ARG A 293 -40.22 1.96 4.30
C ARG A 293 -41.23 2.21 3.18
N ASP A 294 -42.02 1.17 2.97
CA ASP A 294 -43.36 1.13 2.38
C ASP A 294 -43.46 0.90 0.85
N ALA A 295 -43.68 -0.36 0.49
CA ALA A 295 -44.94 -0.86 -0.11
C ALA A 295 -44.76 -2.38 -0.37
N ALA A 296 -45.62 -3.29 0.07
CA ALA A 296 -47.07 -3.21 0.00
C ALA A 296 -47.72 -4.02 1.13
N GLY A 297 -48.71 -3.41 1.78
CA GLY A 297 -49.77 -4.16 2.42
C GLY A 297 -50.81 -4.56 1.38
N GLN A 298 -51.32 -5.79 1.47
CA GLN A 298 -52.77 -5.98 1.45
C GLN A 298 -53.16 -7.27 2.18
N HIS A 299 -53.95 -7.03 3.21
CA HIS A 299 -54.75 -7.89 4.04
C HIS A 299 -55.80 -8.64 3.19
N VAL A 300 -55.96 -9.96 3.36
CA VAL A 300 -57.30 -10.58 3.48
C VAL A 300 -57.19 -11.79 4.41
N ASP A 301 -58.14 -11.82 5.33
CA ASP A 301 -58.31 -12.73 6.44
C ASP A 301 -59.19 -13.95 6.06
N ARG A 302 -59.03 -15.02 6.86
CA ARG A 302 -60.03 -16.01 7.33
C ARG A 302 -60.46 -17.24 6.49
N GLN A 303 -60.32 -18.38 7.21
CA GLN A 303 -61.21 -19.56 7.33
C GLN A 303 -61.43 -20.39 6.05
N GLN A 304 -61.15 -21.70 5.99
CA GLN A 304 -61.35 -22.80 6.94
C GLN A 304 -60.19 -23.80 6.88
#